data_AF-A0A1M6QP77-F1
#
_entry.id   AF-A0A1M6QP77-F1
#
_cell.length_a   1.000
_cell.length_b   1.000
_cell.length_c   1.000
_cell.angle_alpha   90.00
_cell.angle_beta   90.00
_cell.angle_gamma   90.00
#
_symmetry.space_group_name_H-M   'P 1'
#
loop_
_entity.id
_entity.type
_entity.pdbx_description
1 polymer ?
#
loop_
_entity_poly.entity_id
_entity_poly.type
_entity_poly.pdbx_seq_one_letter_code
_entity_poly.pdbx_strand_id
1 'polypeptide(L)'
;MEQTAVENLAIEPDRETDEAVCNCLHKLLPTLKPEYADVLWRSDILGEPRDRIAASLGTTLNNIAVRLHRGRQALRKRLEEMCLTCPVHGFLDCRCDEAERIRQLARSFTDETKKPPQNG
;
A
#
# COMPACT_ATOMS: atom_id res chain seq x y z
N MET A 1 -17.89 -26.31 -25.75
CA MET A 1 -16.49 -25.88 -25.73
C MET A 1 -16.47 -24.49 -26.33
N GLU A 2 -16.53 -23.44 -25.52
CA GLU A 2 -16.31 -22.07 -26.01
C GLU A 2 -15.31 -21.37 -25.11
N GLN A 3 -14.38 -20.70 -25.77
CA GLN A 3 -13.01 -20.47 -25.34
C GLN A 3 -12.90 -19.35 -24.32
N THR A 4 -12.04 -19.57 -23.33
CA THR A 4 -11.50 -18.56 -22.42
C THR A 4 -10.62 -17.58 -23.19
N ALA A 5 -11.03 -16.33 -23.30
CA ALA A 5 -10.16 -15.22 -23.70
C ALA A 5 -10.01 -14.29 -22.49
N VAL A 6 -9.17 -14.70 -21.54
CA VAL A 6 -8.64 -13.76 -20.54
C VAL A 6 -7.51 -13.02 -21.25
N GLU A 7 -7.91 -12.05 -22.07
CA GLU A 7 -7.01 -11.14 -22.75
C GLU A 7 -6.23 -10.38 -21.68
N ASN A 8 -4.92 -10.33 -21.91
CA ASN A 8 -3.89 -9.74 -21.10
C ASN A 8 -4.20 -8.26 -20.80
N LEU A 9 -4.94 -7.96 -19.71
CA LEU A 9 -5.02 -6.62 -19.17
C LEU A 9 -3.65 -6.27 -18.62
N ALA A 10 -2.82 -5.64 -19.45
CA ALA A 10 -1.69 -4.86 -18.99
C ALA A 10 -2.26 -3.80 -18.03
N ILE A 11 -2.16 -4.10 -16.73
CA ILE A 11 -2.37 -3.11 -15.67
C ILE A 11 -1.17 -2.18 -15.78
N GLU A 12 -1.29 -1.17 -16.64
CA GLU A 12 -0.39 -0.02 -16.61
C GLU A 12 -0.54 0.57 -15.19
N PRO A 13 0.53 0.61 -14.37
CA PRO A 13 0.43 1.18 -13.04
C PRO A 13 0.09 2.65 -13.20
N ASP A 14 -1.16 2.97 -12.86
CA ASP A 14 -1.63 4.33 -12.74
C ASP A 14 -0.79 5.00 -11.64
N ARG A 15 -0.09 6.07 -12.01
CA ARG A 15 0.82 6.81 -11.10
C ARG A 15 0.06 7.45 -9.94
N GLU A 16 -1.25 7.66 -10.07
CA GLU A 16 -2.17 8.18 -9.06
C GLU A 16 -2.57 7.09 -8.05
N THR A 17 -2.69 5.81 -8.44
CA THR A 17 -2.86 4.69 -7.49
C THR A 17 -1.58 4.34 -6.73
N ASP A 18 -0.41 4.55 -7.34
CA ASP A 18 0.88 4.46 -6.64
C ASP A 18 1.02 5.56 -5.56
N GLU A 19 0.41 6.73 -5.74
CA GLU A 19 0.39 7.80 -4.73
C GLU A 19 -0.54 7.50 -3.53
N ALA A 20 -1.57 6.65 -3.72
CA ALA A 20 -2.47 6.23 -2.65
C ALA A 20 -1.82 5.24 -1.66
N VAL A 21 -0.75 4.55 -2.08
CA VAL A 21 0.00 3.61 -1.24
C VAL A 21 1.27 4.28 -0.73
N CYS A 22 1.37 4.45 0.59
CA CYS A 22 2.58 5.00 1.19
C CYS A 22 3.82 4.17 0.77
N ASN A 23 4.88 4.83 0.25
CA ASN A 23 6.15 4.20 -0.14
C ASN A 23 6.76 3.31 0.97
N CYS A 24 6.46 3.61 2.24
CA CYS A 24 6.82 2.75 3.37
C CYS A 24 6.23 1.34 3.24
N LEU A 25 4.99 1.19 2.76
CA LEU A 25 4.32 -0.10 2.61
C LEU A 25 5.02 -0.99 1.58
N HIS A 26 5.46 -0.42 0.44
CA HIS A 26 6.24 -1.14 -0.57
C HIS A 26 7.57 -1.67 -0.03
N LYS A 27 8.21 -0.92 0.87
CA LYS A 27 9.46 -1.35 1.54
C LYS A 27 9.20 -2.39 2.63
N LEU A 28 8.02 -2.34 3.26
CA LEU A 28 7.70 -3.14 4.44
C LEU A 28 7.11 -4.52 4.13
N LEU A 29 6.22 -4.62 3.13
CA LEU A 29 5.61 -5.90 2.76
C LEU A 29 6.63 -7.00 2.46
N PRO A 30 7.75 -6.74 1.73
CA PRO A 30 8.78 -7.75 1.49
C PRO A 30 9.49 -8.25 2.77
N THR A 31 9.37 -7.54 3.89
CA THR A 31 9.99 -7.92 5.18
C THR A 31 9.10 -8.83 6.04
N LEU A 32 7.85 -9.07 5.61
CA LEU A 32 6.90 -9.98 6.24
C LEU A 32 7.07 -11.39 5.68
N LYS A 33 6.43 -12.38 6.32
CA LYS A 33 6.34 -13.72 5.72
C LYS A 33 5.59 -13.61 4.37
N PRO A 34 6.05 -14.30 3.31
CA PRO A 34 5.42 -14.22 1.98
C PRO A 34 3.92 -14.52 2.00
N GLU A 35 3.52 -15.53 2.78
CA GLU A 35 2.12 -15.93 2.97
C GLU A 35 1.23 -14.86 3.63
N TYR A 36 1.82 -13.89 4.34
CA TYR A 36 1.11 -12.74 4.91
C TYR A 36 1.13 -11.55 3.95
N ALA A 37 2.28 -11.27 3.33
CA ALA A 37 2.42 -10.19 2.37
C ALA A 37 1.46 -10.36 1.18
N ASP A 38 1.33 -11.58 0.65
CA ASP A 38 0.42 -11.89 -0.46
C ASP A 38 -1.05 -11.60 -0.11
N VAL A 39 -1.54 -12.13 1.02
CA VAL A 39 -2.94 -11.89 1.42
C VAL A 39 -3.22 -10.44 1.79
N LEU A 40 -2.25 -9.73 2.38
CA LEU A 40 -2.37 -8.30 2.68
C LEU A 40 -2.45 -7.48 1.39
N TRP A 41 -1.57 -7.76 0.43
CA TRP A 41 -1.58 -7.08 -0.85
C TRP A 41 -2.91 -7.28 -1.58
N ARG A 42 -3.37 -8.52 -1.69
CA ARG A 42 -4.61 -8.85 -2.38
C ARG A 42 -5.86 -8.28 -1.68
N SER A 43 -5.98 -8.46 -0.36
CA SER A 43 -7.15 -8.02 0.40
C SER A 43 -7.16 -6.52 0.66
N ASP A 44 -6.06 -5.99 1.22
CA ASP A 44 -6.06 -4.66 1.84
C ASP A 44 -5.60 -3.57 0.85
N ILE A 45 -4.93 -3.92 -0.26
CA ILE A 45 -4.49 -2.97 -1.30
C ILE A 45 -5.30 -3.13 -2.58
N LEU A 46 -5.41 -4.35 -3.11
CA LEU A 46 -6.21 -4.61 -4.33
C LEU A 46 -7.71 -4.74 -4.07
N GLY A 47 -8.15 -4.79 -2.81
CA GLY A 47 -9.56 -4.93 -2.44
C GLY A 47 -10.19 -6.27 -2.86
N GLU A 48 -9.38 -7.30 -3.13
CA GLU A 48 -9.88 -8.60 -3.56
C GLU A 48 -10.69 -9.28 -2.44
N PRO A 49 -11.89 -9.80 -2.73
CA PRO A 49 -12.72 -10.44 -1.72
C PRO A 49 -12.09 -11.75 -1.23
N ARG A 50 -12.20 -11.99 0.09
CA ARG A 50 -11.44 -13.04 0.79
C ARG A 50 -11.77 -14.47 0.34
N ASP A 51 -12.98 -14.71 -0.12
CA ASP A 51 -13.43 -15.98 -0.67
C ASP A 51 -12.74 -16.29 -2.01
N ARG A 52 -12.54 -15.28 -2.87
CA ARG A 52 -11.76 -15.41 -4.10
C ARG A 52 -10.29 -15.68 -3.82
N ILE A 53 -9.70 -15.00 -2.83
CA ILE A 53 -8.33 -15.27 -2.38
C ILE A 53 -8.22 -16.71 -1.86
N ALA A 54 -9.17 -17.14 -1.02
CA ALA A 54 -9.19 -18.49 -0.46
C ALA A 54 -9.24 -19.56 -1.57
N ALA A 55 -10.14 -19.40 -2.55
CA ALA A 55 -10.27 -20.29 -3.69
C ALA A 55 -8.98 -20.34 -4.54
N SER A 56 -8.40 -19.18 -4.83
CA SER A 56 -7.16 -19.04 -5.59
C SER A 56 -5.95 -19.71 -4.92
N LEU A 57 -5.89 -19.69 -3.59
CA LEU A 57 -4.81 -20.30 -2.81
C LEU A 57 -5.09 -21.77 -2.43
N GLY A 58 -6.26 -22.32 -2.77
CA GLY A 58 -6.68 -23.66 -2.34
C GLY A 58 -6.83 -23.77 -0.81
N THR A 59 -7.26 -22.70 -0.14
CA THR A 59 -7.40 -22.64 1.33
C THR A 59 -8.83 -22.30 1.75
N THR A 60 -9.09 -22.28 3.05
CA THR A 60 -10.39 -21.89 3.59
C THR A 60 -10.47 -20.40 3.89
N LEU A 61 -11.68 -19.84 3.91
CA LEU A 61 -11.92 -18.45 4.31
C LEU A 61 -11.36 -18.15 5.71
N ASN A 62 -11.46 -19.11 6.63
CA ASN A 62 -10.88 -18.99 7.98
C ASN A 62 -9.35 -18.91 7.94
N ASN A 63 -8.70 -19.68 7.05
CA ASN A 63 -7.26 -19.59 6.85
C ASN A 63 -6.84 -18.17 6.42
N ILE A 64 -7.57 -17.57 5.47
CA ILE A 64 -7.33 -16.19 5.02
C ILE A 64 -7.54 -15.18 6.15
N ALA A 65 -8.62 -15.30 6.92
CA ALA A 65 -8.88 -14.41 8.04
C ALA A 65 -7.76 -14.44 9.10
N VAL A 66 -7.26 -15.64 9.43
CA VAL A 66 -6.12 -15.81 10.36
C VAL A 66 -4.84 -15.21 9.79
N ARG A 67 -4.54 -15.45 8.50
CA ARG A 67 -3.35 -14.87 7.85
C ARG A 67 -3.42 -13.34 7.82
N LEU A 68 -4.57 -12.76 7.51
CA LEU A 68 -4.76 -11.31 7.53
C LEU A 68 -4.55 -10.73 8.93
N HIS A 69 -5.15 -11.35 9.95
CA HIS A 69 -4.96 -10.90 11.33
C HIS A 69 -3.47 -10.88 11.72
N ARG A 70 -2.76 -12.00 11.50
CA ARG A 70 -1.33 -12.12 11.82
C ARG A 70 -0.46 -11.20 10.95
N GLY A 71 -0.80 -11.08 9.67
CA GLY A 71 -0.13 -10.19 8.72
C GLY A 71 -0.23 -8.74 9.16
N ARG A 72 -1.42 -8.26 9.54
CA ARG A 72 -1.62 -6.89 10.03
C ARG A 72 -0.86 -6.63 11.33
N GLN A 73 -0.80 -7.60 12.24
CA GLN A 73 0.02 -7.48 13.47
C GLN A 73 1.51 -7.38 13.15
N ALA A 74 2.01 -8.21 12.23
CA ALA A 74 3.40 -8.17 11.81
C ALA A 74 3.73 -6.85 11.07
N LEU A 75 2.86 -6.40 10.17
CA LEU A 75 3.00 -5.14 9.47
C LEU A 75 3.01 -3.96 10.45
N ARG A 76 2.09 -3.96 11.44
CA ARG A 76 2.06 -2.97 12.51
C ARG A 76 3.38 -2.92 13.26
N LYS A 77 3.91 -4.07 13.69
CA LYS A 77 5.20 -4.13 14.39
C LYS A 77 6.34 -3.54 13.55
N ARG A 78 6.40 -3.87 12.25
CA ARG A 78 7.42 -3.31 11.34
C ARG A 78 7.28 -1.81 11.15
N LEU A 79 6.04 -1.34 11.04
CA LEU A 79 5.71 0.07 10.97
C LEU A 79 6.16 0.81 12.25
N GLU A 80 5.96 0.22 13.43
CA GLU A 80 6.44 0.76 14.71
C GLU A 80 7.98 0.74 14.82
N GLU A 81 8.66 -0.25 14.25
CA GLU A 81 10.14 -0.33 14.22
C GLU A 81 10.77 0.69 13.27
N MET A 82 10.16 0.94 12.11
CA MET A 82 10.73 1.78 11.05
C MET A 82 10.26 3.23 11.08
N CYS A 83 9.05 3.48 11.59
CA CYS A 83 8.52 4.83 11.65
C CYS A 83 8.78 5.41 13.02
N LEU A 84 9.75 6.33 13.09
CA LEU A 84 9.99 7.19 14.27
C LEU A 84 8.84 8.21 14.51
N THR A 85 7.71 8.01 13.84
CA THR A 85 6.55 8.90 13.75
C THR A 85 5.42 8.25 14.53
N CYS A 86 4.95 8.92 15.58
CA CYS A 86 4.11 8.32 16.63
C CYS A 86 2.90 7.53 16.06
N PRO A 87 2.84 6.19 16.23
CA PRO A 87 1.80 5.32 15.67
C PRO A 87 0.40 5.56 16.26
N VAL A 88 0.27 6.43 17.26
CA VAL A 88 -0.99 6.84 17.91
C VAL A 88 -1.75 7.88 17.09
N HIS A 89 -1.05 8.74 16.35
CA HIS A 89 -1.67 9.86 15.62
C HIS A 89 -1.81 9.61 14.11
N GLY A 90 -1.39 8.43 13.63
CA GLY A 90 -1.42 8.09 12.22
C GLY A 90 -0.11 8.40 11.49
N PHE A 91 0.14 7.65 10.42
CA PHE A 91 1.23 7.92 9.50
C PHE A 91 0.96 9.26 8.80
N LEU A 92 1.97 10.14 8.72
CA LEU A 92 1.93 11.49 8.12
C LEU A 92 1.31 12.62 8.97
N ASP A 93 0.62 12.34 10.09
CA ASP A 93 -0.02 13.39 10.93
C ASP A 93 0.74 13.68 12.24
N CYS A 94 2.04 13.37 12.27
CA CYS A 94 2.87 13.72 13.41
C CYS A 94 3.39 15.15 13.26
N ARG A 95 3.19 15.94 14.33
CA ARG A 95 3.69 17.32 14.49
C ARG A 95 5.16 17.35 14.95
N CYS A 96 6.02 16.52 14.36
CA CYS A 96 7.46 16.54 14.60
C CYS A 96 8.19 17.21 13.43
N ASP A 97 9.33 17.84 13.72
CA ASP A 97 10.05 18.71 12.77
C ASP A 97 10.43 17.99 11.47
N GLU A 98 10.73 16.69 11.51
CA GLU A 98 11.09 15.91 10.32
C GLU A 98 9.87 15.63 9.41
N ALA A 99 8.74 15.26 10.00
CA ALA A 99 7.49 15.10 9.24
C ALA A 99 7.00 16.44 8.69
N GLU A 100 7.21 17.54 9.42
CA GLU A 100 6.94 18.89 8.96
C GLU A 100 7.83 19.27 7.75
N ARG A 101 9.12 18.96 7.79
CA ARG A 101 10.04 19.16 6.66
C ARG A 101 9.60 18.40 5.41
N ILE A 102 9.24 17.12 5.54
CA ILE A 102 8.77 16.31 4.41
C ILE A 102 7.47 16.88 3.83
N ARG A 103 6.52 17.31 4.68
CA ARG A 103 5.27 17.96 4.24
C ARG A 103 5.53 19.31 3.54
N GLN A 104 6.50 20.09 4.02
CA GLN A 104 6.91 21.33 3.36
C GLN A 104 7.54 21.07 1.99
N LEU A 105 8.44 20.09 1.89
CA LEU A 105 9.04 19.68 0.62
C LEU A 105 7.96 19.27 -0.40
N ALA A 106 7.03 18.40 0.00
CA ALA A 106 5.92 17.99 -0.85
C ALA A 106 5.08 19.19 -1.35
N ARG A 107 4.80 20.17 -0.49
CA ARG A 107 4.08 21.40 -0.86
C ARG A 107 4.84 22.26 -1.87
N SER A 108 6.17 22.41 -1.72
CA SER A 108 6.97 23.16 -2.69
C SER A 108 6.98 22.52 -4.09
N PHE A 109 6.96 21.18 -4.18
CA PHE A 109 6.89 20.49 -5.48
C PHE A 109 5.52 20.66 -6.16
N THR A 110 4.43 20.76 -5.40
CA THR A 110 3.10 21.06 -5.96
C THR A 110 2.95 22.50 -6.44
N ASP A 111 3.79 23.42 -5.96
CA ASP A 111 3.75 24.84 -6.37
C ASP A 111 4.54 25.07 -7.68
N GLU A 112 5.65 24.36 -7.89
CA GLU A 112 6.43 24.45 -9.14
C GLU A 112 5.68 23.92 -10.37
N THR A 113 4.83 22.89 -10.22
CA THR A 113 4.01 22.35 -11.32
C THR A 113 2.85 23.25 -11.74
N LYS A 114 2.54 24.29 -10.95
CA LYS A 114 1.48 25.28 -11.24
C LYS A 114 2.01 26.58 -11.86
N LYS A 115 3.33 26.72 -12.06
CA LYS A 115 3.90 27.93 -12.67
C LYS A 115 3.49 28.02 -14.15
N PRO A 116 2.67 29.01 -14.57
CA PRO A 116 2.30 29.14 -15.97
C PRO A 116 3.55 29.42 -16.80
N PRO A 117 3.62 28.95 -18.07
CA PRO A 117 4.77 29.19 -18.92
C PRO A 117 4.94 30.70 -19.09
N GLN A 118 6.10 31.19 -18.66
CA GLN A 118 6.47 32.60 -18.78
C GLN A 118 6.89 32.83 -20.22
N ASN A 119 5.91 33.04 -21.10
CA ASN A 119 6.16 33.53 -22.45
C ASN A 119 6.21 35.07 -22.37
N GLY A 120 7.40 35.61 -22.68
CA GLY A 120 7.69 37.04 -22.70
C GLY A 120 7.07 37.78 -23.87
#